data_AF-A0A3S4LYW3-F1
#
_entry.id   AF-A0A3S4LYW3-F1
#
_cell.length_a   1.000
_cell.length_b   1.000
_cell.length_c   1.000
_cell.angle_alpha   90.00
_cell.angle_beta   90.00
_cell.angle_gamma   90.00
#
_symmetry.space_group_name_H-M   'P 1'
#
loop_
_entity.id
_entity.type
_entity.pdbx_description
1 polymer ?
#
loop_
_entity_poly.entity_id
_entity_poly.type
_entity_poly.pdbx_seq_one_letter_code
_entity_poly.pdbx_strand_id
1 'polypeptide(L)'
;MISFRKKFTWQKALADTDKSQRAAFISILIHALNNRPESDALFFSRIGFNQEKTFRLATLWSQDGDPQMDYQMGRLTLNDFSGRYADEPYQARPASLKWFRAAAEKRRR
;
A
#
# COMPACT_ATOMS: atom_id res chain seq x y z
N MET A 1 -14.61 6.36 -22.71
CA MET A 1 -13.96 5.41 -21.76
C MET A 1 -12.66 6.03 -21.26
N ILE A 2 -12.52 6.32 -19.96
CA ILE A 2 -11.25 6.85 -19.40
C ILE A 2 -10.25 5.69 -19.31
N SER A 3 -9.08 5.83 -19.94
CA SER A 3 -8.01 4.82 -19.89
C SER A 3 -7.55 4.58 -18.44
N PHE A 4 -7.24 3.32 -18.09
CA PHE A 4 -6.72 2.93 -16.77
C PHE A 4 -5.58 3.85 -16.28
N ARG A 5 -4.64 4.20 -17.18
CA ARG A 5 -3.54 5.13 -16.89
C ARG A 5 -4.03 6.49 -16.35
N LYS A 6 -4.94 7.14 -17.06
CA LYS A 6 -5.50 8.46 -16.65
C LYS A 6 -6.20 8.37 -15.28
N LYS A 7 -6.94 7.28 -15.05
CA LYS A 7 -7.62 7.03 -13.77
C LYS A 7 -6.61 6.87 -12.64
N PHE A 8 -5.56 6.08 -12.85
CA PHE A 8 -4.50 5.86 -11.86
C PHE A 8 -3.74 7.14 -11.52
N THR A 9 -3.34 7.93 -12.53
CA THR A 9 -2.63 9.20 -12.30
C THR A 9 -3.47 10.20 -11.52
N TRP A 10 -4.78 10.25 -11.80
CA TRP A 10 -5.69 11.12 -11.07
C TRP A 10 -5.88 10.69 -9.61
N GLN A 11 -6.01 9.39 -9.35
CA GLN A 11 -6.09 8.85 -7.99
C GLN A 11 -4.81 9.10 -7.18
N LYS A 12 -3.63 9.01 -7.82
CA LYS A 12 -2.37 9.38 -7.17
C LYS A 12 -2.33 10.86 -6.81
N ALA A 13 -2.69 11.74 -7.75
CA ALA A 13 -2.72 13.18 -7.51
C ALA A 13 -3.68 13.54 -6.36
N LEU A 14 -4.87 12.92 -6.31
CA LEU A 14 -5.79 13.09 -5.18
C LEU A 14 -5.17 12.65 -3.85
N ALA A 15 -4.51 11.48 -3.80
CA ALA A 15 -3.86 11.00 -2.58
C ALA A 15 -2.66 11.87 -2.14
N ASP A 16 -2.01 12.55 -3.08
CA ASP A 16 -0.97 13.53 -2.75
C ASP A 16 -1.53 14.78 -2.08
N THR A 17 -2.67 15.28 -2.56
CA THR A 17 -3.30 16.51 -2.07
C THR A 17 -4.21 16.29 -0.86
N ASP A 18 -4.92 15.16 -0.79
CA ASP A 18 -5.88 14.82 0.26
C ASP A 18 -5.44 13.54 0.99
N LYS A 19 -5.07 13.71 2.27
CA LYS A 19 -4.62 12.62 3.14
C LYS A 19 -5.68 11.52 3.30
N SER A 20 -6.96 11.86 3.26
CA SER A 20 -8.05 10.89 3.41
C SER A 20 -8.12 9.88 2.26
N GLN A 21 -7.55 10.22 1.09
CA GLN A 21 -7.54 9.36 -0.09
C GLN A 21 -6.37 8.36 -0.09
N ARG A 22 -5.37 8.56 0.77
CA ARG A 22 -4.11 7.78 0.74
C ARG A 22 -4.33 6.31 1.02
N ALA A 23 -5.12 5.97 2.03
CA ALA A 23 -5.39 4.58 2.37
C ALA A 23 -6.14 3.85 1.23
N ALA A 24 -7.07 4.54 0.57
CA ALA A 24 -7.77 4.00 -0.60
C ALA A 24 -6.80 3.76 -1.77
N PHE A 25 -5.90 4.72 -2.04
CA PHE A 25 -4.89 4.60 -3.07
C PHE A 25 -3.92 3.43 -2.81
N ILE A 26 -3.43 3.27 -1.58
CA ILE A 26 -2.57 2.14 -1.21
C ILE A 26 -3.32 0.81 -1.38
N SER A 27 -4.62 0.73 -1.05
CA SER A 27 -5.41 -0.49 -1.26
C SER A 27 -5.48 -0.88 -2.74
N ILE A 28 -5.64 0.10 -3.64
CA ILE A 28 -5.60 -0.11 -5.09
C ILE A 28 -4.23 -0.67 -5.51
N LEU A 29 -3.14 -0.09 -5.01
CA LEU A 29 -1.79 -0.58 -5.29
C LEU A 29 -1.59 -2.02 -4.79
N ILE A 30 -2.01 -2.36 -3.58
CA ILE A 30 -1.91 -3.73 -3.04
C ILE A 30 -2.62 -4.72 -3.97
N HIS A 31 -3.88 -4.42 -4.32
CA HIS A 31 -4.65 -5.30 -5.19
C HIS A 31 -4.01 -5.44 -6.58
N ALA A 32 -3.59 -4.33 -7.16
CA ALA A 32 -2.99 -4.30 -8.48
C ALA A 32 -1.55 -4.85 -8.51
N LEU A 33 -0.86 -4.98 -7.38
CA LEU A 33 0.48 -5.57 -7.27
C LEU A 33 0.44 -7.07 -7.01
N ASN A 34 -0.56 -7.55 -6.26
CA ASN A 34 -0.68 -8.98 -5.92
C ASN A 34 -1.38 -9.83 -6.97
N ASN A 35 -2.31 -9.26 -7.76
CA ASN A 35 -3.17 -10.03 -8.66
C ASN A 35 -2.82 -9.84 -10.15
N ARG A 36 -1.56 -9.54 -10.49
CA ARG A 36 -1.20 -9.01 -11.82
C ARG A 36 -1.34 -10.02 -12.97
N PRO A 37 -2.11 -9.69 -14.02
CA PRO A 37 -1.77 -10.11 -15.38
C PRO A 37 -0.45 -9.46 -15.80
N GLU A 38 0.37 -10.15 -16.59
CA GLU A 38 1.73 -9.73 -16.98
C GLU A 38 1.77 -8.32 -17.63
N SER A 39 0.72 -7.94 -18.36
CA SER A 39 0.56 -6.62 -18.99
C SER A 39 0.57 -5.46 -17.99
N ASP A 40 0.03 -5.67 -16.79
CA ASP A 40 -0.06 -4.63 -15.76
C ASP A 40 1.28 -4.47 -15.04
N ALA A 41 2.07 -5.54 -14.93
CA ALA A 41 3.40 -5.49 -14.33
C ALA A 41 4.33 -4.51 -15.05
N LEU A 42 4.34 -4.55 -16.39
CA LEU A 42 5.10 -3.62 -17.23
C LEU A 42 4.61 -2.18 -17.08
N PHE A 43 3.29 -1.97 -17.04
CA PHE A 43 2.72 -0.63 -16.84
C PHE A 43 3.22 0.00 -15.54
N PHE A 44 3.08 -0.72 -14.42
CA PHE A 44 3.48 -0.22 -13.11
C PHE A 44 4.98 -0.02 -12.97
N SER A 45 5.80 -0.90 -13.57
CA SER A 45 7.25 -0.72 -13.63
C SER A 45 7.64 0.59 -14.34
N ARG A 46 7.01 0.88 -15.49
CA ARG A 46 7.26 2.11 -16.27
C ARG A 46 6.90 3.40 -15.53
N ILE A 47 5.86 3.37 -14.71
CA ILE A 47 5.47 4.53 -13.89
C ILE A 47 6.12 4.54 -12.50
N GLY A 48 7.07 3.63 -12.26
CA GLY A 48 7.88 3.62 -11.05
C GLY A 48 7.19 3.05 -9.82
N PHE A 49 6.14 2.23 -9.95
CA PHE A 49 5.49 1.52 -8.84
C PHE A 49 5.80 0.03 -8.85
N ASN A 50 6.44 -0.45 -7.78
CA ASN A 50 6.59 -1.86 -7.45
C ASN A 50 6.22 -2.08 -5.98
N GLN A 51 6.34 -3.32 -5.48
CA GLN A 51 6.00 -3.64 -4.09
C GLN A 51 6.82 -2.80 -3.10
N GLU A 52 8.14 -2.76 -3.26
CA GLU A 52 9.05 -2.02 -2.37
C GLU A 52 8.77 -0.51 -2.34
N LYS A 53 8.59 0.11 -3.52
CA LYS A 53 8.26 1.53 -3.62
C LYS A 53 6.89 1.84 -3.04
N THR A 54 5.93 0.93 -3.19
CA THR A 54 4.61 1.05 -2.56
C THR A 54 4.73 0.98 -1.04
N PHE A 55 5.56 0.07 -0.51
CA PHE A 55 5.86 -0.03 0.91
C PHE A 55 6.50 1.26 1.46
N ARG A 56 7.51 1.80 0.76
CA ARG A 56 8.16 3.06 1.13
C ARG A 56 7.18 4.23 1.13
N LEU A 57 6.34 4.35 0.10
CA LEU A 57 5.32 5.40 0.03
C LEU A 57 4.32 5.31 1.19
N ALA A 58 3.81 4.11 1.46
CA ALA A 58 2.86 3.91 2.56
C ALA A 58 3.49 4.22 3.92
N THR A 59 4.77 3.89 4.11
CA THR A 59 5.52 4.21 5.34
C THR A 59 5.65 5.72 5.54
N LEU A 60 5.89 6.49 4.48
CA LEU A 60 5.91 7.96 4.55
C LEU A 60 4.53 8.50 4.93
N TRP A 61 3.48 7.99 4.30
CA TRP A 61 2.11 8.46 4.53
C TRP A 61 1.51 8.03 5.87
N SER A 62 1.94 6.91 6.46
CA SER A 62 1.46 6.47 7.77
C SER A 62 1.94 7.37 8.92
N GLN A 63 2.98 8.19 8.69
CA GLN A 63 3.48 9.15 9.68
C GLN A 63 2.43 10.18 10.10
N ASP A 64 1.43 10.44 9.26
CA ASP A 64 0.31 11.33 9.56
C ASP A 64 -0.65 10.78 10.63
N GLY A 65 -0.45 9.54 11.08
CA GLY A 65 -1.20 8.96 12.19
C GLY A 65 -2.58 8.43 11.82
N ASP A 66 -2.98 8.45 10.54
CA ASP A 66 -4.24 7.90 10.06
C ASP A 66 -4.36 6.38 10.38
N PRO A 67 -5.35 5.97 11.18
CA PRO A 67 -5.56 4.55 11.50
C PRO A 67 -5.79 3.67 10.27
N GLN A 68 -6.36 4.23 9.21
CA GLN A 68 -6.63 3.51 7.97
C GLN A 68 -5.35 3.28 7.17
N MET A 69 -4.39 4.21 7.23
CA MET A 69 -3.04 4.00 6.71
C MET A 69 -2.27 2.94 7.50
N ASP A 70 -2.37 2.92 8.84
CA ASP A 70 -1.77 1.86 9.66
C ASP A 70 -2.32 0.48 9.29
N TYR A 71 -3.63 0.39 9.03
CA TYR A 71 -4.24 -0.84 8.53
C TYR A 71 -3.64 -1.28 7.18
N GLN A 72 -3.43 -0.35 6.24
CA GLN A 72 -2.77 -0.68 4.98
C GLN A 72 -1.30 -1.09 5.17
N MET A 73 -0.57 -0.48 6.11
CA MET A 73 0.78 -0.91 6.47
C MET A 73 0.81 -2.36 6.97
N GLY A 74 -0.17 -2.76 7.78
CA GLY A 74 -0.33 -4.16 8.18
C GLY A 74 -0.51 -5.11 6.99
N ARG A 75 -1.36 -4.73 6.02
CA ARG A 75 -1.54 -5.52 4.79
C ARG A 75 -0.25 -5.59 3.96
N LEU A 76 0.46 -4.49 3.79
CA LEU A 76 1.73 -4.45 3.04
C LEU A 76 2.80 -5.32 3.70
N THR A 77 2.94 -5.27 5.02
CA THR A 77 3.86 -6.13 5.77
C THR A 77 3.46 -7.61 5.64
N LEU A 78 2.17 -7.93 5.73
CA LEU A 78 1.68 -9.30 5.61
C LEU A 78 1.95 -9.92 4.23
N ASN A 79 1.92 -9.11 3.18
CA ASN A 79 2.20 -9.53 1.81
C ASN A 79 3.68 -9.35 1.42
N ASP A 80 4.56 -9.10 2.40
CA ASP A 80 5.99 -8.81 2.25
C ASP A 80 6.34 -7.81 1.15
N PHE A 81 5.60 -6.70 1.07
CA PHE A 81 5.91 -5.66 0.08
C PHE A 81 7.27 -5.01 0.31
N SER A 82 7.87 -5.18 1.49
CA SER A 82 9.23 -4.74 1.80
C SER A 82 10.32 -5.65 1.23
N GLY A 83 9.99 -6.89 0.84
CA GLY A 83 10.96 -7.93 0.48
C GLY A 83 11.85 -8.39 1.64
N ARG A 84 11.45 -8.09 2.88
CA ARG A 84 12.25 -8.34 4.08
C ARG A 84 12.08 -9.77 4.59
N TYR A 85 10.96 -10.38 4.25
CA TYR A 85 10.55 -11.70 4.72
C TYR A 85 10.58 -12.73 3.58
N ALA A 86 11.25 -12.44 2.47
CA ALA A 86 11.32 -13.32 1.31
C ALA A 86 11.91 -14.68 1.69
N ASP A 87 12.96 -14.68 2.50
CA ASP A 87 13.62 -15.89 3.00
C ASP A 87 12.92 -16.50 4.23
N GLU A 88 12.14 -15.70 4.96
CA GLU A 88 11.47 -16.10 6.20
C GLU A 88 9.97 -15.67 6.25
N PRO A 89 9.10 -16.18 5.34
CA PRO A 89 7.74 -15.65 5.16
C PRO A 89 6.86 -15.75 6.41
N TYR A 90 7.14 -16.70 7.30
CA TYR A 90 6.41 -16.90 8.54
C TYR A 90 6.52 -15.70 9.50
N GLN A 91 7.55 -14.85 9.35
CA GLN A 91 7.74 -13.66 10.17
C GLN A 91 6.88 -12.46 9.75
N ALA A 92 6.36 -12.44 8.52
CA ALA A 92 5.52 -11.36 8.02
C ALA A 92 4.22 -11.22 8.85
N ARG A 93 3.63 -12.35 9.26
CA ARG A 93 2.39 -12.38 10.04
C ARG A 93 2.55 -11.72 11.42
N PRO A 94 3.46 -12.13 12.32
CA PRO A 94 3.66 -11.43 13.59
C PRO A 94 4.10 -9.98 13.40
N ALA A 95 4.92 -9.68 12.39
CA ALA A 95 5.31 -8.31 12.08
C ALA A 95 4.13 -7.41 11.66
N SER A 96 3.15 -7.93 10.93
CA SER A 96 1.94 -7.19 10.55
C SER A 96 1.02 -6.87 11.72
N LEU A 97 1.01 -7.71 12.77
CA LEU A 97 0.09 -7.55 13.91
C LEU A 97 0.30 -6.23 14.65
N LYS A 98 1.54 -5.71 14.71
CA LYS A 98 1.82 -4.42 15.33
C LYS A 98 1.02 -3.29 14.69
N TRP A 99 0.89 -3.32 13.36
CA TRP A 99 0.19 -2.30 12.58
C TRP A 99 -1.33 -2.43 12.75
N PHE A 100 -1.86 -3.65 12.68
CA PHE A 100 -3.29 -3.87 12.90
C PHE A 100 -3.73 -3.48 14.32
N ARG A 101 -2.88 -3.71 15.33
CA ARG A 101 -3.13 -3.25 16.71
C ARG A 101 -3.14 -1.73 16.81
N ALA A 102 -2.13 -1.06 16.23
CA ALA A 102 -2.08 0.40 16.21
C ALA A 102 -3.31 1.02 15.53
N ALA A 103 -3.73 0.46 14.38
CA ALA A 103 -4.93 0.88 13.67
C ALA A 103 -6.19 0.72 14.53
N ALA A 104 -6.35 -0.42 15.21
CA ALA A 104 -7.50 -0.69 16.07
C ALA A 104 -7.54 0.23 17.30
N GLU A 105 -6.39 0.52 17.90
CA GLU A 105 -6.30 1.38 19.07
C GLU A 105 -6.67 2.82 18.73
N LYS A 106 -6.13 3.37 17.65
CA LYS A 106 -6.41 4.76 17.25
C LYS A 106 -7.85 4.98 16.79
N ARG A 107 -8.52 3.95 16.25
CA ARG A 107 -9.96 4.02 15.90
C ARG A 107 -10.90 4.05 17.10
N ARG A 108 -10.43 3.67 18.30
CA ARG A 108 -11.23 3.64 19.53
C ARG A 108 -11.11 4.92 20.36
N ARG A 109 -10.21 5.83 19.97
CA ARG A 109 -10.00 7.13 20.60
C ARG A 109 -10.70 8.20 19.80
#